data_AF-A0A833XPR6-F1
#
_entry.id   AF-A0A833XPR6-F1
#
_cell.length_a   1.000
_cell.length_b   1.000
_cell.length_c   1.000
_cell.angle_alpha   90.00
_cell.angle_beta   90.00
_cell.angle_gamma   90.00
#
_symmetry.space_group_name_H-M   'P 1'
#
loop_
_entity.id
_entity.type
_entity.pdbx_description
1 polymer ?
#
loop_
_entity_poly.entity_id
_entity_poly.type
_entity_poly.pdbx_seq_one_letter_code
_entity_poly.pdbx_strand_id
1 'polypeptide(L)'
;MEAFRQTLAYYGLGDLGFEGSLFTWCNNIEGPNFTRERLDRGLANCAWQDLFYSNSVSILPTICSDNNPLLISSSSFTPSFIKNKRVFRYEASWAKQEGCEFVIKRAWHGSLQSGSKADVTRRGLERCRFQLREWYNWIRNSHQQDLNTETELLRSLQASNSGLDNDQIRIVQKELDVSLEAMDLKWRQRAKQRWLKDGDRNTKFFHKCASIRKQKNFIQKLQTDLGQTLTNSDDIGSEFQSAFRDLFTTSNPTALDSLLENYRPTVTQEMNSSLTKAYFREEIELASFM
;
A
#
# COMPACT_ATOMS: atom_id res chain seq x y z
N MET A 1 -19.52 24.05 -2.48
CA MET A 1 -18.73 22.81 -2.42
C MET A 1 -17.27 23.01 -2.03
N GLU A 2 -16.60 24.08 -2.46
CA GLU A 2 -15.17 24.31 -2.10
C GLU A 2 -14.95 24.51 -0.60
N ALA A 3 -15.72 25.41 0.03
CA ALA A 3 -15.65 25.64 1.48
C ALA A 3 -15.86 24.33 2.29
N PHE A 4 -16.80 23.48 1.88
CA PHE A 4 -17.03 22.18 2.51
C PHE A 4 -15.80 21.28 2.44
N ARG A 5 -15.14 21.18 1.27
CA ARG A 5 -13.92 20.38 1.10
C ARG A 5 -12.76 20.91 1.95
N GLN A 6 -12.61 22.23 2.04
CA GLN A 6 -11.59 22.87 2.88
C GLN A 6 -11.82 22.57 4.36
N THR A 7 -13.06 22.64 4.84
CA THR A 7 -13.43 22.24 6.21
C THR A 7 -13.08 20.78 6.48
N LEU A 8 -13.42 19.85 5.57
CA LEU A 8 -13.06 18.44 5.73
C LEU A 8 -11.54 18.23 5.77
N ALA A 9 -10.78 18.97 4.97
CA ALA A 9 -9.33 18.91 4.97
C ALA A 9 -8.75 19.43 6.30
N TYR A 10 -9.22 20.58 6.77
CA TYR A 10 -8.77 21.22 8.01
C TYR A 10 -8.98 20.31 9.23
N TYR A 11 -10.17 19.72 9.36
CA TYR A 11 -10.50 18.80 10.46
C TYR A 11 -10.03 17.36 10.24
N GLY A 12 -9.39 17.06 9.10
CA GLY A 12 -8.90 15.71 8.80
C GLY A 12 -10.01 14.66 8.61
N LEU A 13 -11.21 15.09 8.21
CA LEU A 13 -12.37 14.22 7.99
C LEU A 13 -12.38 13.66 6.57
N GLY A 14 -12.51 12.35 6.43
CA GLY A 14 -12.70 11.65 5.16
C GLY A 14 -14.14 11.18 4.98
N ASP A 15 -14.62 11.20 3.74
CA ASP A 15 -15.88 10.56 3.35
C ASP A 15 -15.71 9.04 3.44
N LEU A 16 -16.60 8.37 4.18
CA LEU A 16 -16.58 6.93 4.41
C LEU A 16 -17.07 6.12 3.20
N GLY A 17 -17.58 6.78 2.15
CA GLY A 17 -18.25 6.13 1.03
C GLY A 17 -19.71 5.80 1.36
N PHE A 18 -20.31 4.96 0.52
CA PHE A 18 -21.69 4.50 0.71
C PHE A 18 -21.96 3.20 -0.06
N GLU A 19 -23.00 2.48 0.36
CA GLU A 19 -23.57 1.30 -0.28
C GLU A 19 -25.07 1.51 -0.53
N GLY A 20 -25.57 0.98 -1.65
CA GLY A 20 -26.98 1.10 -2.04
C GLY A 20 -27.23 2.27 -3.01
N SER A 21 -28.30 3.05 -2.75
CA SER A 21 -28.71 4.17 -3.60
C SER A 21 -27.61 5.22 -3.77
N LEU A 22 -27.49 5.85 -4.93
CA LEU A 22 -26.56 6.97 -5.16
C LEU A 22 -27.03 8.28 -4.47
N PHE A 23 -28.30 8.36 -4.10
CA PHE A 23 -28.97 9.58 -3.65
C PHE A 23 -29.53 9.41 -2.24
N THR A 24 -29.37 10.46 -1.42
CA THR A 24 -29.90 10.51 -0.05
C THR A 24 -31.15 11.38 0.06
N TRP A 25 -31.44 12.19 -0.96
CA TRP A 25 -32.62 13.04 -0.98
C TRP A 25 -33.31 13.02 -2.35
N CYS A 26 -34.64 13.19 -2.33
CA CYS A 26 -35.49 13.26 -3.51
C CYS A 26 -36.62 14.26 -3.27
N ASN A 27 -36.85 15.18 -4.21
CA ASN A 27 -37.95 16.15 -4.09
C ASN A 27 -39.36 15.54 -4.25
N ASN A 28 -39.47 14.24 -4.56
CA ASN A 28 -40.71 13.47 -4.65
C ASN A 28 -41.78 14.06 -5.58
N ILE A 29 -41.38 14.83 -6.60
CA ILE A 29 -42.30 15.34 -7.63
C ILE A 29 -42.19 14.51 -8.91
N GLU A 30 -43.31 14.38 -9.62
CA GLU A 30 -43.33 13.74 -10.92
C GLU A 30 -42.96 14.72 -12.05
N GLY A 31 -42.49 14.17 -13.18
CA GLY A 31 -42.21 14.94 -14.39
C GLY A 31 -40.78 15.51 -14.47
N PRO A 32 -40.54 16.47 -15.38
CA PRO A 32 -39.19 16.90 -15.76
C PRO A 32 -38.42 17.63 -14.64
N ASN A 33 -39.11 18.07 -13.59
CA ASN A 33 -38.50 18.74 -12.44
C ASN A 33 -38.07 17.75 -11.34
N PHE A 34 -38.31 16.44 -11.51
CA PHE A 34 -37.84 15.40 -10.60
C PHE A 34 -36.33 15.51 -10.37
N THR A 35 -35.94 15.69 -9.11
CA THR A 35 -34.55 15.92 -8.73
C THR A 35 -34.18 15.01 -7.57
N ARG A 36 -32.98 14.40 -7.68
CA ARG A 36 -32.37 13.62 -6.61
C ARG A 36 -30.96 14.11 -6.36
N GLU A 37 -30.61 14.23 -5.10
CA GLU A 37 -29.31 14.71 -4.67
C GLU A 37 -28.72 13.81 -3.58
N ARG A 38 -27.41 13.95 -3.38
CA ARG A 38 -26.71 13.33 -2.25
C ARG A 38 -26.20 14.42 -1.33
N LEU A 39 -27.02 14.72 -0.33
CA LEU A 39 -26.81 15.80 0.63
C LEU A 39 -26.14 15.27 1.91
N ASP A 40 -26.39 14.01 2.25
CA ASP A 40 -25.94 13.39 3.50
C ASP A 40 -24.72 12.51 3.27
N ARG A 41 -23.74 12.59 4.19
CA ARG A 41 -22.48 11.83 4.11
C ARG A 41 -22.02 11.40 5.49
N GLY A 42 -21.56 10.15 5.59
CA GLY A 42 -20.79 9.68 6.75
C GLY A 42 -19.35 10.16 6.64
N LEU A 43 -18.85 10.84 7.68
CA LEU A 43 -17.50 11.38 7.73
C LEU A 43 -16.77 10.86 8.96
N ALA A 44 -15.49 10.51 8.81
CA ALA A 44 -14.65 10.10 9.94
C ALA A 44 -13.20 10.56 9.78
N ASN A 45 -12.55 10.83 10.91
CA ASN A 45 -11.11 11.09 10.93
C ASN A 45 -10.30 9.77 10.86
N CYS A 46 -8.99 9.88 10.65
CA CYS A 46 -8.11 8.71 10.55
C CYS A 46 -8.13 7.85 11.82
N ALA A 47 -8.16 8.47 13.01
CA ALA A 47 -8.16 7.75 14.27
C ALA A 47 -9.39 6.82 14.41
N TRP A 48 -10.57 7.30 14.01
CA TRP A 48 -11.79 6.48 14.00
C TRP A 48 -11.71 5.37 12.94
N GLN A 49 -11.24 5.69 11.72
CA GLN A 49 -11.09 4.68 10.66
C GLN A 49 -10.07 3.59 11.00
N ASP A 50 -9.07 3.90 11.83
CA ASP A 50 -8.10 2.92 12.34
C ASP A 50 -8.72 2.00 13.39
N LEU A 51 -9.63 2.51 14.22
CA LEU A 51 -10.39 1.72 15.22
C LEU A 51 -11.49 0.85 14.59
N PHE A 52 -12.20 1.40 13.60
CA PHE A 52 -13.34 0.78 12.95
C PHE A 52 -13.00 0.49 11.49
N TYR A 53 -12.05 -0.42 11.29
CA TYR A 53 -11.51 -0.72 9.97
C TYR A 53 -12.55 -1.33 9.03
N SER A 54 -13.47 -2.14 9.57
CA SER A 54 -14.64 -2.65 8.86
C SER A 54 -15.82 -1.72 9.14
N ASN A 55 -15.90 -0.64 8.38
CA ASN A 55 -17.03 0.28 8.40
C ASN A 55 -17.67 0.37 7.01
N SER A 56 -18.99 0.52 7.00
CA SER A 56 -19.78 0.81 5.81
C SER A 56 -20.87 1.82 6.14
N VAL A 57 -21.31 2.55 5.11
CA VAL A 57 -22.44 3.47 5.21
C VAL A 57 -23.51 2.97 4.24
N SER A 58 -24.59 2.39 4.75
CA SER A 58 -25.69 1.91 3.91
C SER A 58 -26.78 2.97 3.82
N ILE A 59 -27.24 3.25 2.60
CA ILE A 59 -28.37 4.14 2.36
C ILE A 59 -29.65 3.30 2.40
N LEU A 60 -30.47 3.49 3.44
CA LEU A 60 -31.69 2.73 3.66
C LEU A 60 -32.86 3.37 2.91
N PRO A 61 -33.80 2.56 2.38
CA PRO A 61 -35.03 3.09 1.81
C PRO A 61 -35.88 3.75 2.90
N THR A 62 -36.49 4.87 2.54
CA THR A 62 -37.45 5.56 3.39
C THR A 62 -38.87 5.37 2.86
N ILE A 63 -39.86 5.34 3.76
CA ILE A 63 -41.27 5.10 3.39
C ILE A 63 -42.03 6.41 3.24
N CYS A 64 -41.75 7.40 4.11
CA CYS A 64 -42.55 8.63 4.22
C CYS A 64 -41.71 9.91 4.22
N SER A 65 -40.42 9.83 3.85
CA SER A 65 -39.52 10.99 3.84
C SER A 65 -39.00 11.27 2.43
N ASP A 66 -38.63 12.52 2.20
CA ASP A 66 -37.80 12.93 1.07
C ASP A 66 -36.32 12.57 1.28
N ASN A 67 -35.93 12.23 2.52
CA ASN A 67 -34.59 11.81 2.91
C ASN A 67 -34.49 10.31 3.19
N ASN A 68 -33.43 9.68 2.66
CA ASN A 68 -33.03 8.31 2.95
C ASN A 68 -32.09 8.27 4.16
N PRO A 69 -32.40 7.50 5.21
CA PRO A 69 -31.52 7.35 6.37
C PRO A 69 -30.16 6.75 5.99
N LEU A 70 -29.11 7.26 6.61
CA LEU A 70 -27.78 6.65 6.59
C LEU A 70 -27.59 5.74 7.79
N LEU A 71 -27.30 4.47 7.53
CA LEU A 71 -26.86 3.52 8.57
C LEU A 71 -25.35 3.35 8.49
N ILE A 72 -24.63 3.88 9.49
CA ILE A 72 -23.20 3.62 9.64
C ILE A 72 -23.05 2.33 10.44
N SER A 73 -22.62 1.27 9.78
CA SER A 73 -22.26 0.02 10.42
C SER A 73 -20.76 0.03 10.69
N SER A 74 -20.39 0.15 11.96
CA SER A 74 -18.99 0.13 12.37
C SER A 74 -18.74 -1.11 13.22
N SER A 75 -17.83 -1.96 12.76
CA SER A 75 -17.36 -3.09 13.56
C SER A 75 -15.98 -2.78 14.10
N SER A 76 -15.86 -2.77 15.43
CA SER A 76 -14.57 -2.79 16.13
C SER A 76 -13.88 -4.14 16.02
N PHE A 77 -14.56 -5.13 15.43
CA PHE A 77 -13.91 -6.34 14.96
C PHE A 77 -12.93 -5.90 13.87
N THR A 78 -11.69 -5.63 14.30
CA THR A 78 -10.55 -5.95 13.46
C THR A 78 -10.81 -7.38 13.05
N PRO A 79 -11.19 -7.70 11.79
CA PRO A 79 -11.24 -9.09 11.35
C PRO A 79 -9.92 -9.61 11.82
N SER A 80 -9.96 -10.55 12.79
CA SER A 80 -8.80 -11.01 13.57
C SER A 80 -7.68 -10.91 12.59
N PHE A 81 -6.81 -9.89 12.72
CA PHE A 81 -5.85 -9.66 11.66
C PHE A 81 -5.16 -10.98 11.67
N ILE A 82 -5.48 -11.81 10.67
CA ILE A 82 -4.87 -13.11 10.60
C ILE A 82 -3.44 -12.66 10.67
N LYS A 83 -2.65 -13.33 11.47
CA LYS A 83 -1.22 -13.21 11.32
C LYS A 83 -0.84 -13.71 9.91
N ASN A 84 -1.59 -13.36 8.83
CA ASN A 84 -1.17 -13.01 7.50
C ASN A 84 0.24 -12.55 7.67
N LYS A 85 1.13 -13.53 7.46
CA LYS A 85 2.57 -13.36 7.62
C LYS A 85 2.84 -12.08 6.87
N ARG A 86 3.15 -10.99 7.59
CA ARG A 86 3.22 -9.66 7.01
C ARG A 86 4.01 -9.81 5.72
N VAL A 87 3.32 -9.61 4.59
CA VAL A 87 3.96 -9.81 3.30
C VAL A 87 5.10 -8.82 3.28
N PHE A 88 6.31 -9.33 3.06
CA PHE A 88 7.47 -8.46 3.03
C PHE A 88 7.27 -7.46 1.91
N ARG A 89 7.43 -6.18 2.25
CA ARG A 89 7.44 -5.09 1.29
C ARG A 89 8.68 -4.28 1.58
N TYR A 90 9.50 -4.11 0.55
CA TYR A 90 10.62 -3.21 0.60
C TYR A 90 10.11 -1.77 0.77
N GLU A 91 10.59 -1.06 1.80
CA GLU A 91 10.31 0.38 1.96
C GLU A 91 11.45 1.17 1.29
N ALA A 92 11.11 2.09 0.40
CA ALA A 92 12.12 2.84 -0.37
C ALA A 92 13.06 3.68 0.51
N SER A 93 12.61 4.04 1.72
CA SER A 93 13.44 4.72 2.73
C SER A 93 14.62 3.87 3.20
N TRP A 94 14.56 2.54 3.09
CA TRP A 94 15.68 1.68 3.43
C TRP A 94 16.89 1.94 2.54
N ALA A 95 16.70 2.30 1.26
CA ALA A 95 17.80 2.63 0.36
C ALA A 95 18.63 3.83 0.84
N LYS A 96 18.01 4.75 1.58
CA LYS A 96 18.66 5.95 2.13
C LYS A 96 19.37 5.69 3.46
N GLN A 97 19.11 4.56 4.11
CA GLN A 97 19.69 4.24 5.41
C GLN A 97 21.09 3.61 5.26
N GLU A 98 22.01 4.06 6.10
CA GLU A 98 23.36 3.54 6.15
C GLU A 98 23.35 2.04 6.47
N GLY A 99 24.12 1.25 5.73
CA GLY A 99 24.20 -0.21 5.89
C GLY A 99 23.19 -1.03 5.08
N CYS A 100 22.17 -0.42 4.46
CA CYS A 100 21.21 -1.16 3.61
C CYS A 100 21.91 -1.89 2.45
N GLU A 101 22.77 -1.19 1.72
CA GLU A 101 23.53 -1.76 0.59
C GLU A 101 24.42 -2.92 1.06
N PHE A 102 25.08 -2.76 2.21
CA PHE A 102 25.91 -3.81 2.79
C PHE A 102 25.09 -5.07 3.11
N VAL A 103 23.92 -4.90 3.72
CA VAL A 103 23.01 -6.01 4.04
C VAL A 103 22.56 -6.73 2.76
N ILE A 104 22.20 -5.98 1.71
CA ILE A 104 21.82 -6.55 0.41
C ILE A 104 22.98 -7.32 -0.21
N LYS A 105 24.17 -6.70 -0.33
CA LYS A 105 25.35 -7.34 -0.91
C LYS A 105 25.70 -8.61 -0.14
N ARG A 106 25.76 -8.55 1.19
CA ARG A 106 26.08 -9.71 2.03
C ARG A 106 25.04 -10.83 1.86
N ALA A 107 23.76 -10.49 1.84
CA ALA A 107 22.69 -11.45 1.62
C ALA A 107 22.76 -12.09 0.23
N TRP A 108 23.01 -11.29 -0.80
CA TRP A 108 23.09 -11.74 -2.18
C TRP A 108 24.27 -12.67 -2.44
N HIS A 109 25.48 -12.28 -2.02
CA HIS A 109 26.68 -13.12 -2.18
C HIS A 109 26.57 -14.44 -1.42
N GLY A 110 25.91 -14.44 -0.27
CA GLY A 110 25.63 -15.68 0.47
C GLY A 110 24.64 -16.64 -0.22
N SER A 111 24.05 -16.26 -1.35
CA SER A 111 23.10 -17.09 -2.12
C SER A 111 23.68 -17.69 -3.40
N LEU A 112 24.93 -17.30 -3.75
CA LEU A 112 25.67 -17.78 -4.92
C LEU A 112 26.14 -19.23 -4.69
N GLN A 113 25.23 -20.17 -4.87
CA GLN A 113 25.49 -21.61 -4.89
C GLN A 113 24.96 -22.22 -6.19
N SER A 114 25.47 -23.38 -6.57
CA SER A 114 25.09 -24.09 -7.80
C SER A 114 23.57 -24.28 -7.96
N GLY A 115 23.11 -24.19 -9.20
CA GLY A 115 21.70 -24.31 -9.58
C GLY A 115 21.39 -23.53 -10.86
N SER A 116 20.12 -23.55 -11.29
CA SER A 116 19.69 -22.71 -12.41
C SER A 116 19.80 -21.22 -12.05
N LYS A 117 19.94 -20.34 -13.05
CA LYS A 117 19.94 -18.87 -12.83
C LYS A 117 18.67 -18.41 -12.10
N ALA A 118 17.53 -19.06 -12.36
CA ALA A 118 16.27 -18.78 -11.70
C ALA A 118 16.31 -19.15 -10.21
N ASP A 119 16.89 -20.31 -9.87
CA ASP A 119 17.01 -20.76 -8.48
C ASP A 119 17.96 -19.87 -7.67
N VAL A 120 19.08 -19.47 -8.25
CA VAL A 120 20.03 -18.55 -7.63
C VAL A 120 19.35 -17.22 -7.34
N THR A 121 18.63 -16.68 -8.32
CA THR A 121 17.88 -15.41 -8.18
C THR A 121 16.81 -15.50 -7.09
N ARG A 122 16.00 -16.57 -7.10
CA ARG A 122 14.95 -16.79 -6.10
C ARG A 122 15.53 -16.86 -4.69
N ARG A 123 16.59 -17.66 -4.48
CA ARG A 123 17.27 -17.77 -3.17
C ARG A 123 17.90 -16.45 -2.73
N GLY A 124 18.52 -15.73 -3.67
CA GLY A 124 19.09 -14.40 -3.42
C GLY A 124 18.04 -13.42 -2.91
N LEU A 125 16.91 -13.33 -3.60
CA LEU A 125 15.79 -12.48 -3.20
C LEU A 125 15.20 -12.88 -1.84
N GLU A 126 15.03 -14.18 -1.58
CA GLU A 126 14.55 -14.69 -0.29
C GLU A 126 15.49 -14.32 0.86
N ARG A 127 16.80 -14.45 0.65
CA ARG A 127 17.82 -14.13 1.64
C ARG A 127 17.92 -12.63 1.89
N CYS A 128 17.87 -11.81 0.83
CA CYS A 128 17.80 -10.35 0.95
C CYS A 128 16.55 -9.93 1.72
N ARG A 129 15.38 -10.50 1.38
CA ARG A 129 14.12 -10.27 2.11
C ARG A 129 14.27 -10.54 3.61
N PHE A 130 14.85 -11.68 3.97
CA PHE A 130 15.02 -12.05 5.37
C PHE A 130 15.99 -11.10 6.10
N GLN A 131 17.18 -10.89 5.54
CA GLN A 131 18.20 -10.05 6.20
C GLN A 131 17.79 -8.58 6.29
N LEU A 132 17.16 -8.02 5.25
CA LEU A 132 16.65 -6.65 5.30
C LEU A 132 15.57 -6.49 6.38
N ARG A 133 14.69 -7.48 6.53
CA ARG A 133 13.66 -7.45 7.57
C ARG A 133 14.28 -7.46 8.97
N GLU A 134 15.25 -8.33 9.22
CA GLU A 134 15.92 -8.42 10.52
C GLU A 134 16.72 -7.15 10.83
N TRP A 135 17.49 -6.66 9.86
CA TRP A 135 18.25 -5.42 9.99
C TRP A 135 17.35 -4.22 10.26
N TYR A 136 16.24 -4.07 9.54
CA TYR A 136 15.32 -2.97 9.76
C TYR A 136 14.58 -3.09 11.10
N ASN A 137 14.22 -4.31 11.53
CA ASN A 137 13.65 -4.52 12.86
C ASN A 137 14.64 -4.12 13.95
N TRP A 138 15.92 -4.46 13.78
CA TRP A 138 16.98 -4.05 14.70
C TRP A 138 17.12 -2.52 14.72
N ILE A 139 17.26 -1.86 13.56
CA ILE A 139 17.29 -0.38 13.47
C ILE A 139 16.09 0.21 14.18
N ARG A 140 14.88 -0.25 13.86
CA ARG A 140 13.65 0.27 14.43
C ARG A 140 13.62 0.12 15.95
N ASN A 141 14.06 -1.02 16.49
CA ASN A 141 14.06 -1.25 17.93
C ASN A 141 15.16 -0.44 18.63
N SER A 142 16.30 -0.22 17.97
CA SER A 142 17.40 0.63 18.47
C SER A 142 17.07 2.12 18.40
N HIS A 143 16.33 2.56 17.38
CA HIS A 143 15.86 3.94 17.16
C HIS A 143 14.41 4.13 17.65
N GLN A 144 13.92 3.23 18.52
CA GLN A 144 12.61 3.37 19.16
C GLN A 144 12.63 4.42 20.29
N GLN A 145 13.75 5.16 20.45
CA GLN A 145 13.75 6.46 21.10
C GLN A 145 13.00 7.42 20.17
N ASP A 146 11.75 7.65 20.56
CA ASP A 146 10.64 8.18 19.80
C ASP A 146 11.00 9.48 19.06
N LEU A 147 10.51 9.65 17.83
CA LEU A 147 10.48 10.97 17.17
C LEU A 147 9.92 12.05 18.10
N ASN A 148 8.99 11.67 18.98
CA ASN A 148 8.47 12.54 20.03
C ASN A 148 9.55 12.94 21.05
N THR A 149 10.44 12.01 21.44
CA THR A 149 11.57 12.29 22.34
C THR A 149 12.64 13.14 21.68
N GLU A 150 12.99 12.90 20.42
CA GLU A 150 13.90 13.78 19.66
C GLU A 150 13.29 15.17 19.44
N THR A 151 11.99 15.23 19.14
CA THR A 151 11.26 16.50 19.01
C THR A 151 11.20 17.26 20.34
N GLU A 152 10.99 16.56 21.45
CA GLU A 152 10.95 17.17 22.79
C GLU A 152 12.35 17.59 23.27
N LEU A 153 13.38 16.80 22.95
CA LEU A 153 14.77 17.16 23.15
C LEU A 153 15.12 18.42 22.36
N LEU A 154 14.74 18.49 21.08
CA LEU A 154 14.95 19.68 20.26
C LEU A 154 14.24 20.91 20.84
N ARG A 155 12.99 20.75 21.29
CA ARG A 155 12.23 21.84 21.95
C ARG A 155 12.92 22.31 23.22
N SER A 156 13.36 21.40 24.08
CA SER A 156 14.01 21.75 25.34
C SER A 156 15.35 22.45 25.10
N LEU A 157 16.19 21.93 24.20
CA LEU A 157 17.45 22.56 23.80
C LEU A 157 17.24 23.95 23.21
N GLN A 158 16.23 24.14 22.36
CA GLN A 158 15.91 25.45 21.79
C GLN A 158 15.38 26.44 22.85
N ALA A 159 14.60 25.96 23.83
CA ALA A 159 14.06 26.79 24.90
C ALA A 159 15.13 27.23 25.91
N SER A 160 16.14 26.38 26.19
CA SER A 160 17.25 26.69 27.08
C SER A 160 18.47 27.30 26.38
N ASN A 161 18.42 27.46 25.05
CA ASN A 161 19.59 27.88 24.27
C ASN A 161 20.03 29.30 24.64
N SER A 162 21.22 29.41 25.21
CA SER A 162 21.89 30.69 25.50
C SER A 162 22.92 31.08 24.43
N GLY A 163 22.96 30.34 23.32
CA GLY A 163 23.92 30.51 22.22
C GLY A 163 25.08 29.49 22.24
N LEU A 164 25.16 28.65 23.28
CA LEU A 164 26.22 27.65 23.45
C LEU A 164 25.87 26.27 22.84
N ASP A 165 24.58 25.98 22.64
CA ASP A 165 24.12 24.65 22.23
C ASP A 165 23.81 24.55 20.73
N ASN A 166 24.20 25.55 19.94
CA ASN A 166 23.86 25.65 18.51
C ASN A 166 24.32 24.43 17.69
N ASP A 167 25.48 23.86 18.02
CA ASP A 167 25.99 22.66 17.33
C ASP A 167 25.17 21.41 17.69
N GLN A 168 24.79 21.25 18.96
CA GLN A 168 23.92 20.16 19.39
C GLN A 168 22.53 20.27 18.76
N ILE A 169 21.96 21.48 18.72
CA ILE A 169 20.67 21.75 18.06
C ILE A 169 20.74 21.37 16.58
N ARG A 170 21.82 21.72 15.87
CA ARG A 170 21.99 21.36 14.45
C ARG A 170 22.08 19.86 14.24
N ILE A 171 22.75 19.13 15.12
CA ILE A 171 22.85 17.67 15.05
C ILE A 171 21.47 17.05 15.20
N VAL A 172 20.73 17.40 16.26
CA VAL A 172 19.39 16.87 16.53
C VAL A 172 18.41 17.24 15.40
N GLN A 173 18.49 18.47 14.86
CA GLN A 173 17.68 18.90 13.72
C GLN A 173 17.94 18.03 12.48
N LYS A 174 19.20 17.70 12.20
CA LYS A 174 19.58 16.88 11.04
C LYS A 174 19.10 15.44 11.20
N GLU A 175 19.24 14.86 12.39
CA GLU A 175 18.73 13.51 12.70
C GLU A 175 17.21 13.44 12.55
N LEU A 176 16.50 14.44 13.08
CA LEU A 176 15.05 14.55 12.97
C LEU A 176 14.60 14.70 11.50
N ASP A 177 15.32 15.49 10.71
CA ASP A 177 15.01 15.70 9.28
C ASP A 177 15.12 14.40 8.48
N VAL A 178 16.19 13.62 8.71
CA VAL A 178 16.38 12.30 8.09
C VAL A 178 15.25 11.33 8.47
N SER A 179 14.87 11.31 9.75
CA SER A 179 13.79 10.45 10.23
C SER A 179 12.42 10.85 9.64
N LEU A 180 12.13 12.15 9.56
CA LEU A 180 10.92 12.68 8.92
C LEU A 180 10.88 12.36 7.42
N GLU A 181 11.99 12.54 6.69
CA GLU A 181 12.07 12.17 5.28
C GLU A 181 11.79 10.68 5.04
N ALA A 182 12.32 9.81 5.92
CA ALA A 182 12.10 8.37 5.83
C ALA A 182 10.62 8.01 6.02
N MET A 183 9.92 8.68 6.95
CA MET A 183 8.48 8.54 7.13
C MET A 183 7.70 9.05 5.93
N ASP A 184 8.03 10.23 5.43
CA ASP A 184 7.36 10.84 4.28
C ASP A 184 7.44 9.93 3.05
N LEU A 185 8.63 9.39 2.77
CA LEU A 185 8.83 8.47 1.66
C LEU A 185 8.01 7.18 1.82
N LYS A 186 7.94 6.65 3.04
CA LYS A 186 7.13 5.47 3.36
C LYS A 186 5.64 5.70 3.13
N TRP A 187 5.10 6.83 3.59
CA TRP A 187 3.67 7.13 3.42
C TRP A 187 3.32 7.47 1.97
N ARG A 188 4.21 8.17 1.26
CA ARG A 188 4.10 8.42 -0.18
C ARG A 188 4.06 7.11 -0.98
N GLN A 189 4.96 6.17 -0.67
CA GLN A 189 4.99 4.84 -1.29
C GLN A 189 3.68 4.07 -1.06
N ARG A 190 3.11 4.15 0.15
CA ARG A 190 1.83 3.50 0.51
C ARG A 190 0.63 4.15 -0.17
N ALA A 191 0.62 5.47 -0.30
CA ALA A 191 -0.43 6.22 -0.98
C ALA A 191 -0.45 5.97 -2.50
N LYS A 192 0.68 5.57 -3.10
CA LYS A 192 0.90 5.48 -4.55
C LYS A 192 0.59 6.79 -5.31
N GLN A 193 0.87 7.93 -4.68
CA GLN A 193 0.67 9.26 -5.27
C GLN A 193 2.00 9.81 -5.77
N ARG A 194 2.09 10.16 -7.06
CA ARG A 194 3.33 10.68 -7.69
C ARG A 194 3.38 12.21 -7.81
N TRP A 195 2.25 12.90 -7.61
CA TRP A 195 2.07 14.29 -8.10
C TRP A 195 2.25 15.40 -7.07
N LEU A 196 2.45 15.08 -5.79
CA LEU A 196 2.74 16.12 -4.80
C LEU A 196 4.24 16.48 -4.91
N LYS A 197 4.55 17.66 -5.46
CA LYS A 197 5.89 18.26 -5.32
C LYS A 197 6.19 18.44 -3.84
N ASP A 198 7.45 18.26 -3.44
CA ASP A 198 7.98 18.19 -2.07
C ASP A 198 7.76 19.45 -1.19
N GLY A 199 6.83 20.33 -1.53
CA GLY A 199 6.59 21.62 -0.87
C GLY A 199 5.70 21.56 0.38
N ASP A 200 5.06 20.42 0.67
CA ASP A 200 4.31 20.26 1.92
C ASP A 200 4.69 18.92 2.57
N ARG A 201 5.53 18.99 3.60
CA ARG A 201 5.89 17.86 4.46
C ARG A 201 4.61 17.25 5.00
N ASN A 202 4.38 15.97 4.76
CA ASN A 202 3.02 15.44 4.76
C ASN A 202 2.84 14.30 5.76
N THR A 203 2.29 14.64 6.92
CA THR A 203 1.88 13.65 7.93
C THR A 203 0.38 13.36 7.93
N LYS A 204 -0.47 14.06 7.16
CA LYS A 204 -1.94 13.85 7.19
C LYS A 204 -2.57 13.48 5.85
N PHE A 205 -2.19 14.13 4.75
CA PHE A 205 -2.75 13.83 3.43
C PHE A 205 -2.30 12.47 2.89
N PHE A 206 -1.01 12.12 2.93
CA PHE A 206 -0.55 10.81 2.45
C PHE A 206 -1.07 9.68 3.34
N HIS A 207 -1.13 9.91 4.65
CA HIS A 207 -1.79 8.98 5.58
C HIS A 207 -3.25 8.76 5.18
N LYS A 208 -4.02 9.83 4.96
CA LYS A 208 -5.42 9.76 4.51
C LYS A 208 -5.56 9.03 3.18
N CYS A 209 -4.74 9.34 2.17
CA CYS A 209 -4.76 8.65 0.89
C CYS A 209 -4.42 7.16 1.03
N ALA A 210 -3.43 6.81 1.86
CA ALA A 210 -3.06 5.43 2.12
C ALA A 210 -4.19 4.67 2.84
N SER A 211 -4.86 5.30 3.83
CA SER A 211 -6.01 4.72 4.54
C SER A 211 -7.22 4.54 3.63
N ILE A 212 -7.60 5.54 2.85
CA ILE A 212 -8.68 5.43 1.85
C ILE A 212 -8.38 4.31 0.85
N ARG A 213 -7.13 4.23 0.36
CA ARG A 213 -6.71 3.16 -0.55
C ARG A 213 -6.79 1.79 0.13
N LYS A 214 -6.39 1.71 1.40
CA LYS A 214 -6.44 0.47 2.19
C LYS A 214 -7.90 0.00 2.36
N GLN A 215 -8.82 0.92 2.68
CA GLN A 215 -10.25 0.66 2.78
C GLN A 215 -10.85 0.24 1.43
N LYS A 216 -10.56 0.98 0.34
CA LYS A 216 -11.07 0.65 -1.00
C LYS A 216 -10.62 -0.73 -1.50
N ASN A 217 -9.42 -1.17 -1.12
CA ASN A 217 -8.89 -2.49 -1.49
C ASN A 217 -9.30 -3.59 -0.49
N PHE A 218 -10.05 -3.25 0.57
CA PHE A 218 -10.54 -4.24 1.50
C PHE A 218 -11.76 -4.94 0.91
N ILE A 219 -11.63 -6.24 0.71
CA ILE A 219 -12.73 -7.09 0.24
C ILE A 219 -13.49 -7.57 1.48
N GLN A 220 -14.62 -6.94 1.76
CA GLN A 220 -15.45 -7.26 2.93
C GLN A 220 -16.26 -8.56 2.73
N LYS A 221 -16.73 -8.79 1.50
CA LYS A 221 -17.46 -9.99 1.12
C LYS A 221 -17.17 -10.35 -0.34
N LEU A 222 -17.21 -11.64 -0.63
CA LEU A 222 -17.11 -12.19 -1.98
C LEU A 222 -18.34 -13.05 -2.23
N GLN A 223 -19.05 -12.84 -3.33
CA GLN A 223 -20.11 -13.75 -3.75
C GLN A 223 -19.53 -14.71 -4.78
N THR A 224 -19.65 -16.01 -4.52
CA THR A 224 -19.16 -17.06 -5.42
C THR A 224 -20.15 -17.32 -6.56
N ASP A 225 -19.72 -18.06 -7.57
CA ASP A 225 -20.55 -18.45 -8.72
C ASP A 225 -21.76 -19.31 -8.32
N LEU A 226 -21.70 -19.96 -7.16
CA LEU A 226 -22.79 -20.72 -6.56
C LEU A 226 -23.78 -19.83 -5.76
N GLY A 227 -23.59 -18.51 -5.79
CA GLY A 227 -24.41 -17.54 -5.07
C GLY A 227 -24.11 -17.43 -3.57
N GLN A 228 -23.13 -18.18 -3.04
CA GLN A 228 -22.74 -18.13 -1.64
C GLN A 228 -21.97 -16.83 -1.35
N THR A 229 -22.32 -16.13 -0.27
CA THR A 229 -21.57 -14.95 0.18
C THR A 229 -20.56 -15.35 1.24
N LEU A 230 -19.28 -15.23 0.93
CA LEU A 230 -18.15 -15.41 1.84
C LEU A 230 -17.80 -14.08 2.50
N THR A 231 -17.67 -14.07 3.82
CA THR A 231 -17.27 -12.88 4.61
C THR A 231 -15.97 -13.11 5.39
N ASN A 232 -15.49 -14.35 5.46
CA ASN A 232 -14.25 -14.72 6.12
C ASN A 232 -13.06 -14.54 5.16
N SER A 233 -11.98 -13.91 5.64
CA SER A 233 -10.77 -13.66 4.85
C SER A 233 -10.06 -14.94 4.40
N ASP A 234 -10.10 -16.02 5.19
CA ASP A 234 -9.45 -17.29 4.82
C ASP A 234 -10.20 -17.98 3.68
N ASP A 235 -11.54 -17.97 3.75
CA ASP A 235 -12.41 -18.55 2.72
C ASP A 235 -12.33 -17.74 1.42
N ILE A 236 -12.38 -16.40 1.51
CA ILE A 236 -12.17 -15.50 0.36
C ILE A 236 -10.80 -15.76 -0.27
N GLY A 237 -9.74 -15.89 0.54
CA GLY A 237 -8.39 -16.15 0.05
C GLY A 237 -8.23 -17.52 -0.60
N SER A 238 -8.94 -18.53 -0.10
CA SER A 238 -8.95 -19.89 -0.67
C SER A 238 -9.72 -19.94 -1.98
N GLU A 239 -10.85 -19.24 -2.06
CA GLU A 239 -11.65 -19.09 -3.28
C GLU A 239 -10.83 -18.46 -4.41
N PHE A 240 -10.14 -17.35 -4.14
CA PHE A 240 -9.24 -16.73 -5.14
C PHE A 240 -8.13 -17.69 -5.58
N GLN A 241 -7.51 -18.42 -4.64
CA GLN A 241 -6.46 -19.37 -4.98
C GLN A 241 -6.97 -20.52 -5.85
N SER A 242 -8.16 -21.05 -5.55
CA SER A 242 -8.78 -22.10 -6.38
C SER A 242 -9.09 -21.56 -7.76
N ALA A 243 -9.80 -20.44 -7.86
CA ALA A 243 -10.19 -19.83 -9.13
C ALA A 243 -8.98 -19.55 -10.04
N PHE A 244 -7.90 -18.97 -9.49
CA PHE A 244 -6.68 -18.73 -10.27
C PHE A 244 -5.92 -20.02 -10.59
N ARG A 245 -5.87 -20.98 -9.67
CA ARG A 245 -5.25 -22.27 -9.96
C ARG A 245 -5.96 -22.93 -11.14
N ASP A 246 -7.28 -23.04 -11.08
CA ASP A 246 -8.09 -23.63 -12.13
C ASP A 246 -7.90 -22.87 -13.46
N LEU A 247 -7.92 -21.54 -13.45
CA LEU A 247 -7.64 -20.72 -14.63
C LEU A 247 -6.27 -21.02 -15.26
N PHE A 248 -5.24 -21.23 -14.45
CA PHE A 248 -3.87 -21.47 -14.93
C PHE A 248 -3.52 -22.95 -15.12
N THR A 249 -4.32 -23.89 -14.63
CA THR A 249 -4.09 -25.35 -14.77
C THR A 249 -5.07 -26.05 -15.71
N THR A 250 -6.14 -25.37 -16.15
CA THR A 250 -7.11 -25.91 -17.12
C THR A 250 -6.52 -26.12 -18.52
N SER A 251 -5.39 -25.48 -18.82
CA SER A 251 -4.62 -25.74 -20.03
C SER A 251 -3.65 -26.88 -19.78
N ASN A 252 -4.03 -28.11 -20.09
CA ASN A 252 -3.10 -29.23 -20.21
C ASN A 252 -2.93 -29.59 -21.70
N PRO A 253 -2.27 -28.73 -22.50
CA PRO A 253 -2.18 -28.94 -23.94
C PRO A 253 -1.33 -30.18 -24.24
N THR A 254 -1.99 -31.29 -24.53
CA THR A 254 -1.35 -32.57 -24.91
C THR A 254 -0.73 -32.55 -26.30
N ALA A 255 -0.98 -31.51 -27.09
CA ALA A 255 -0.54 -31.37 -28.47
C ALA A 255 0.40 -30.17 -28.68
N LEU A 256 1.14 -29.74 -27.65
CA LEU A 256 2.08 -28.63 -27.79
C LEU A 256 3.14 -28.92 -28.86
N ASP A 257 3.62 -30.17 -28.94
CA ASP A 257 4.57 -30.60 -29.95
C ASP A 257 3.97 -30.55 -31.37
N SER A 258 2.74 -31.04 -31.56
CA SER A 258 2.02 -30.94 -32.84
C SER A 258 1.67 -29.50 -33.24
N LEU A 259 1.48 -28.61 -32.27
CA LEU A 259 1.30 -27.16 -32.52
C LEU A 259 2.61 -26.52 -33.01
N LEU A 260 3.74 -26.97 -32.45
CA LEU A 260 5.07 -26.45 -32.75
C LEU A 260 5.71 -27.07 -34.01
N GLU A 261 5.21 -28.20 -34.51
CA GLU A 261 5.67 -28.84 -35.77
C GLU A 261 5.59 -27.90 -36.98
N ASN A 262 4.61 -26.99 -37.00
CA ASN A 262 4.45 -26.01 -38.08
C ASN A 262 5.21 -24.69 -37.82
N TYR A 263 5.80 -24.52 -36.64
CA TYR A 263 6.60 -23.34 -36.32
C TYR A 263 8.02 -23.53 -36.81
N ARG A 264 8.42 -22.72 -37.78
CA ARG A 264 9.83 -22.62 -38.17
C ARG A 264 10.58 -21.80 -37.12
N PRO A 265 11.68 -22.32 -36.55
CA PRO A 265 12.52 -21.55 -35.63
C PRO A 265 12.97 -20.26 -36.31
N THR A 266 12.53 -19.12 -35.80
CA THR A 266 12.87 -17.80 -36.33
C THR A 266 14.15 -17.25 -35.70
N VAL A 267 14.53 -17.79 -34.54
CA VAL A 267 15.76 -17.44 -33.82
C VAL A 267 16.86 -18.35 -34.35
N THR A 268 17.83 -17.78 -35.08
CA THR A 268 18.99 -18.53 -35.57
C THR A 268 19.88 -18.96 -34.41
N GLN A 269 20.76 -19.94 -34.65
CA GLN A 269 21.74 -20.37 -33.65
C GLN A 269 22.62 -19.20 -33.18
N GLU A 270 22.94 -18.26 -34.06
CA GLU A 270 23.71 -17.05 -33.75
C GLU A 270 22.91 -16.08 -32.87
N MET A 271 21.62 -15.87 -33.18
CA MET A 271 20.73 -15.06 -32.34
C MET A 271 20.58 -15.67 -30.95
N ASN A 272 20.38 -16.99 -30.87
CA ASN A 272 20.29 -17.70 -29.60
C ASN A 272 21.61 -17.63 -28.82
N SER A 273 22.75 -17.77 -29.50
CA SER A 273 24.07 -17.58 -28.90
C SER A 273 24.28 -16.14 -28.42
N SER A 274 23.67 -15.16 -29.07
CA SER A 274 23.69 -13.76 -28.61
C SER A 274 22.81 -13.57 -27.37
N LEU A 275 21.57 -14.08 -27.40
CA LEU A 275 20.57 -13.93 -26.34
C LEU A 275 20.93 -14.68 -25.05
N THR A 276 21.81 -15.69 -25.14
CA THR A 276 22.23 -16.51 -24.00
C THR A 276 23.58 -16.11 -23.40
N LYS A 277 24.29 -15.12 -23.99
CA LYS A 277 25.54 -14.57 -23.46
C LYS A 277 25.33 -13.97 -22.06
N ALA A 278 26.43 -13.86 -21.31
CA ALA A 278 26.43 -13.12 -20.06
C ALA A 278 26.17 -11.64 -20.36
N TYR A 279 25.22 -11.05 -19.65
CA TYR A 279 24.93 -9.62 -19.74
C TYR A 279 26.06 -8.79 -19.11
N PHE A 280 26.29 -7.61 -19.64
CA PHE A 280 27.21 -6.62 -19.07
C PHE A 280 26.47 -5.61 -18.18
N ARG A 281 27.20 -4.95 -17.27
CA ARG A 281 26.59 -3.98 -16.33
C ARG A 281 25.93 -2.83 -17.09
N GLU A 282 26.57 -2.37 -18.14
CA GLU A 282 26.17 -1.26 -18.98
C GLU A 282 24.83 -1.54 -19.68
N GLU A 283 24.60 -2.79 -20.11
CA GLU A 283 23.34 -3.22 -20.72
C GLU A 283 22.18 -3.23 -19.71
N ILE A 284 22.45 -3.63 -18.47
CA ILE A 284 21.44 -3.59 -17.39
C ILE A 284 21.07 -2.15 -17.04
N GLU A 285 22.06 -1.26 -16.95
CA GLU A 285 21.83 0.15 -16.68
C GLU A 285 20.98 0.78 -17.78
N LEU A 286 21.33 0.54 -19.05
CA LEU A 286 20.60 1.09 -20.20
C LEU A 286 19.14 0.57 -20.28
N ALA A 287 18.89 -0.69 -19.91
CA ALA A 287 17.54 -1.28 -19.89
C ALA A 287 16.71 -0.87 -18.65
N SER A 288 17.35 -0.54 -17.53
CA SER A 288 16.65 -0.22 -16.27
C SER A 288 16.20 1.23 -16.16
N PHE A 289 16.76 2.12 -16.98
CA PHE A 289 16.48 3.56 -16.99
C PHE A 289 15.77 4.06 -18.26
N MET A 290 15.23 3.15 -19.07
CA MET A 290 14.33 3.44 -20.20
C MET A 290 12.87 3.40 -19.72
#